data_AF-A0AB72ZLX9-F1
#
_entry.id   AF-A0AB72ZLX9-F1
#
_cell.length_a   1.000
_cell.length_b   1.000
_cell.length_c   1.000
_cell.angle_alpha   90.00
_cell.angle_beta   90.00
_cell.angle_gamma   90.00
#
_symmetry.space_group_name_H-M   'P 1'
#
loop_
_entity.id
_entity.type
_entity.pdbx_description
1 polymer ?
#
loop_
_entity_poly.entity_id
_entity_poly.type
_entity_poly.pdbx_seq_one_letter_code
_entity_poly.pdbx_strand_id
1 'polypeptide(L)'
;MVGTPDTFRAGGNDLIPTYLDGQVANGGRIGFLGQQDARNVPFNIIGYTSKMIEDQQAATIADVVKNDASVQNVRGYGNPSQNYRIRGFNLDGDDISFGGLFGVLPRQIVSTSMVERVEVFKGANAFINGISPSGSGVGGMINLEPKRAGDTPLTRVTVDYGSAAQVGGGLDVGRRYGDNDQYGVRVNVLHREGETAIKDEKNRLTAVSTGLDYRSDRARTSLDVGYQKQTIHHMRTTVGVGAVTVIPEPPSTTLNYGQPWVYTDLETTFGMLRSEYDVSQNWTVYGSIGASHNEETGQYGSPH
;
A
#
# COMPACT_ATOMS: atom_id res chain seq x y z
N MET A 1 -12.63 -9.72 -6.02
CA MET A 1 -13.44 -8.67 -6.67
C MET A 1 -13.96 -7.71 -5.63
N VAL A 2 -14.63 -6.61 -6.00
CA VAL A 2 -15.45 -5.86 -5.04
C VAL A 2 -16.82 -6.51 -4.98
N GLY A 3 -17.21 -7.02 -3.81
CA GLY A 3 -18.55 -7.51 -3.58
C GLY A 3 -19.56 -6.36 -3.72
N THR A 4 -20.79 -6.69 -4.11
CA THR A 4 -21.93 -5.78 -3.93
C THR A 4 -22.59 -6.06 -2.58
N PRO A 5 -23.41 -5.15 -2.02
CA PRO A 5 -24.11 -5.40 -0.76
C PRO A 5 -24.87 -6.73 -0.73
N ASP A 6 -25.38 -7.18 -1.89
CA ASP A 6 -26.17 -8.40 -2.02
C ASP A 6 -25.31 -9.65 -2.30
N THR A 7 -24.06 -9.49 -2.75
CA THR A 7 -23.18 -10.61 -3.15
C THR A 7 -21.99 -10.82 -2.22
N PHE A 8 -21.70 -9.87 -1.33
CA PHE A 8 -20.60 -9.99 -0.39
C PHE A 8 -20.84 -11.12 0.62
N ARG A 9 -19.84 -11.99 0.77
CA ARG A 9 -19.81 -13.03 1.80
C ARG A 9 -18.59 -12.84 2.67
N ALA A 10 -18.82 -12.63 3.96
CA ALA A 10 -17.77 -12.54 4.95
C ALA A 10 -16.96 -13.85 5.01
N GLY A 11 -15.67 -13.75 5.33
CA GLY A 11 -14.77 -14.91 5.38
C GLY A 11 -13.94 -15.15 4.13
N GLY A 12 -14.36 -14.58 3.00
CA GLY A 12 -13.70 -14.78 1.72
C GLY A 12 -12.64 -13.75 1.37
N ASN A 13 -12.29 -13.74 0.09
CA ASN A 13 -11.31 -12.85 -0.51
C ASN A 13 -11.90 -11.64 -1.24
N ASP A 14 -13.21 -11.62 -1.44
CA ASP A 14 -13.86 -10.50 -2.10
C ASP A 14 -13.86 -9.29 -1.19
N LEU A 15 -13.41 -8.17 -1.74
CA LEU A 15 -13.36 -6.89 -1.06
C LEU A 15 -14.77 -6.48 -0.66
N ILE A 16 -14.93 -6.05 0.58
CA ILE A 16 -16.20 -5.53 1.08
C ILE A 16 -16.74 -4.39 0.17
N PRO A 17 -18.06 -4.27 -0.03
CA PRO A 17 -18.64 -3.17 -0.80
C PRO A 17 -18.22 -1.81 -0.24
N THR A 18 -18.08 -0.83 -1.12
CA THR A 18 -17.76 0.54 -0.74
C THR A 18 -18.94 1.21 -0.04
N TYR A 19 -18.64 2.18 0.82
CA TYR A 19 -19.60 3.01 1.55
C TYR A 19 -19.78 4.37 0.85
N LEU A 20 -21.01 4.88 0.82
CA LEU A 20 -21.39 6.18 0.24
C LEU A 20 -20.77 6.41 -1.15
N ASP A 21 -20.03 7.52 -1.33
CA ASP A 21 -19.43 7.99 -2.59
C ASP A 21 -18.27 7.12 -3.10
N GLY A 22 -18.08 5.96 -2.50
CA GLY A 22 -17.13 4.96 -2.96
C GLY A 22 -15.70 5.15 -2.47
N GLN A 23 -15.41 6.22 -1.71
CA GLN A 23 -14.05 6.52 -1.23
C GLN A 23 -13.59 5.60 -0.09
N VAL A 24 -14.54 5.16 0.75
CA VAL A 24 -14.27 4.34 1.93
C VAL A 24 -15.04 3.02 1.83
N ALA A 25 -14.60 2.00 2.53
CA ALA A 25 -15.37 0.79 2.80
C ALA A 25 -15.38 0.51 4.32
N ASN A 26 -16.55 0.15 4.86
CA ASN A 26 -16.73 -0.11 6.29
C ASN A 26 -16.36 -1.56 6.64
N GLY A 27 -15.09 -1.91 6.47
CA GLY A 27 -14.56 -3.24 6.74
C GLY A 27 -13.24 -3.47 6.03
N GLY A 28 -12.80 -4.72 6.03
CA GLY A 28 -11.52 -5.14 5.45
C GLY A 28 -11.12 -6.54 5.91
N ARG A 29 -9.90 -6.94 5.57
CA ARG A 29 -9.33 -8.23 5.95
C ARG A 29 -8.98 -8.27 7.44
N ILE A 30 -9.40 -9.34 8.10
CA ILE A 30 -9.11 -9.66 9.51
C ILE A 30 -8.33 -10.96 9.56
N GLY A 31 -7.07 -10.92 9.11
CA GLY A 31 -6.17 -12.07 9.12
C GLY A 31 -6.80 -13.34 8.54
N PHE A 32 -6.72 -14.43 9.28
CA PHE A 32 -7.26 -15.73 8.85
C PHE A 32 -8.79 -15.76 8.71
N LEU A 33 -9.52 -14.76 9.26
CA LEU A 33 -10.96 -14.63 9.10
C LEU A 33 -11.37 -13.99 7.77
N GLY A 34 -10.42 -13.61 6.90
CA GLY A 34 -10.73 -13.07 5.58
C GLY A 34 -11.37 -11.67 5.62
N GLN A 35 -12.05 -11.30 4.54
CA GLN A 35 -12.75 -10.02 4.40
C GLN A 35 -14.03 -10.00 5.26
N GLN A 36 -14.21 -8.94 6.03
CA GLN A 36 -15.28 -8.82 7.04
C GLN A 36 -15.96 -7.45 6.99
N ASP A 37 -17.26 -7.41 7.28
CA ASP A 37 -18.00 -6.18 7.53
C ASP A 37 -17.74 -5.70 8.95
N ALA A 38 -17.31 -4.43 9.10
CA ALA A 38 -17.02 -3.82 10.38
C ALA A 38 -18.22 -3.84 11.34
N ARG A 39 -19.46 -3.92 10.83
CA ARG A 39 -20.68 -4.04 11.65
C ARG A 39 -20.82 -5.39 12.35
N ASN A 40 -20.16 -6.43 11.83
CA ASN A 40 -20.30 -7.81 12.30
C ASN A 40 -19.15 -8.26 13.20
N VAL A 41 -18.17 -7.39 13.44
CA VAL A 41 -16.95 -7.73 14.19
C VAL A 41 -16.70 -6.73 15.32
N PRO A 42 -16.14 -7.16 16.46
CA PRO A 42 -15.87 -6.29 17.61
C PRO A 42 -14.55 -5.51 17.46
N PHE A 43 -14.19 -5.11 16.24
CA PHE A 43 -12.94 -4.42 15.92
C PHE A 43 -13.19 -3.16 15.10
N ASN A 44 -12.32 -2.16 15.26
CA ASN A 44 -12.39 -0.94 14.46
C ASN A 44 -11.53 -1.11 13.21
N ILE A 45 -12.19 -1.19 12.05
CA ILE A 45 -11.57 -1.43 10.76
C ILE A 45 -12.18 -0.48 9.74
N ILE A 46 -11.32 0.08 8.88
CA ILE A 46 -11.71 0.95 7.78
C ILE A 46 -10.86 0.64 6.56
N GLY A 47 -11.49 0.65 5.37
CA GLY A 47 -10.81 0.51 4.09
C GLY A 47 -10.88 1.81 3.29
N TYR A 48 -9.76 2.25 2.74
CA TYR A 48 -9.66 3.38 1.80
C TYR A 48 -9.46 2.84 0.38
N THR A 49 -10.30 3.27 -0.54
CA THR A 49 -10.39 2.66 -1.88
C THR A 49 -9.43 3.27 -2.90
N SER A 50 -9.25 2.58 -4.02
CA SER A 50 -8.60 3.10 -5.24
C SER A 50 -9.20 4.44 -5.69
N LYS A 51 -10.52 4.63 -5.58
CA LYS A 51 -11.17 5.92 -5.86
C LYS A 51 -10.65 7.04 -4.96
N MET A 52 -10.50 6.78 -3.66
CA MET A 52 -9.96 7.79 -2.74
C MET A 52 -8.49 8.10 -3.02
N ILE A 53 -7.70 7.06 -3.33
CA ILE A 53 -6.30 7.21 -3.74
C ILE A 53 -6.21 8.14 -4.95
N GLU A 54 -7.07 7.92 -5.96
CA GLU A 54 -7.14 8.72 -7.18
C GLU A 54 -7.63 10.14 -6.93
N ASP A 55 -8.74 10.31 -6.21
CA ASP A 55 -9.34 11.61 -5.91
C ASP A 55 -8.38 12.52 -5.11
N GLN A 56 -7.57 11.94 -4.20
CA GLN A 56 -6.58 12.67 -3.42
C GLN A 56 -5.21 12.77 -4.09
N GLN A 57 -5.01 12.10 -5.24
CA GLN A 57 -3.70 11.95 -5.88
C GLN A 57 -2.63 11.41 -4.91
N ALA A 58 -3.03 10.51 -4.01
CA ALA A 58 -2.18 9.97 -2.96
C ALA A 58 -1.02 9.17 -3.58
N ALA A 59 0.21 9.62 -3.36
CA ALA A 59 1.39 9.01 -3.97
C ALA A 59 1.89 7.80 -3.18
N THR A 60 1.68 7.80 -1.86
CA THR A 60 2.12 6.72 -0.97
C THR A 60 1.03 6.36 0.04
N ILE A 61 1.21 5.24 0.74
CA ILE A 61 0.29 4.79 1.78
C ILE A 61 0.15 5.84 2.90
N ALA A 62 1.23 6.54 3.25
CA ALA A 62 1.19 7.67 4.16
C ALA A 62 0.21 8.78 3.77
N ASP A 63 0.00 9.06 2.49
CA ASP A 63 -0.97 10.07 2.06
C ASP A 63 -2.41 9.58 2.28
N VAL A 64 -2.66 8.29 2.09
CA VAL A 64 -3.97 7.67 2.30
C VAL A 64 -4.34 7.64 3.78
N VAL A 65 -3.45 7.17 4.65
CA VAL A 65 -3.77 6.99 6.07
C VAL A 65 -3.79 8.29 6.88
N LYS A 66 -3.37 9.43 6.30
CA LYS A 66 -3.57 10.77 6.90
C LYS A 66 -5.03 11.10 7.17
N ASN A 67 -5.96 10.42 6.49
CA ASN A 67 -7.40 10.57 6.70
C ASN A 67 -7.89 9.90 8.00
N ASP A 68 -7.04 9.16 8.71
CA ASP A 68 -7.39 8.48 9.95
C ASP A 68 -6.83 9.18 11.19
N ALA A 69 -7.70 9.69 12.06
CA ALA A 69 -7.27 10.37 13.30
C ALA A 69 -6.51 9.46 14.29
N SER A 70 -6.61 8.14 14.17
CA SER A 70 -5.87 7.18 15.01
C SER A 70 -4.53 6.76 14.41
N VAL A 71 -4.19 7.23 13.20
CA VAL A 71 -2.96 6.90 12.49
C VAL A 71 -2.14 8.16 12.29
N GLN A 72 -0.86 8.09 12.60
CA GLN A 72 0.10 9.17 12.33
C GLN A 72 1.17 8.63 11.39
N ASN A 73 1.45 9.35 10.30
CA ASN A 73 2.67 9.12 9.55
C ASN A 73 3.85 9.63 10.38
N VAL A 74 4.84 8.78 10.62
CA VAL A 74 6.08 9.13 11.27
C VAL A 74 7.22 8.86 10.30
N ARG A 75 8.19 9.77 10.23
CA ARG A 75 9.37 9.54 9.37
C ARG A 75 10.20 8.40 9.94
N GLY A 76 10.74 7.58 9.04
CA GLY A 76 11.82 6.67 9.36
C GLY A 76 13.08 7.38 9.86
N TYR A 77 13.92 6.64 10.57
CA TYR A 77 15.17 7.18 11.10
C TYR A 77 16.26 7.15 10.01
N GLY A 78 16.72 8.33 9.58
CA GLY A 78 17.92 8.48 8.74
C GLY A 78 17.75 8.18 7.24
N ASN A 79 16.63 7.61 6.81
CA ASN A 79 16.29 7.32 5.41
C ASN A 79 14.87 7.87 5.08
N PRO A 80 14.40 7.85 3.82
CA PRO A 80 13.07 8.35 3.46
C PRO A 80 11.96 7.31 3.69
N SER A 81 12.19 6.32 4.56
CA SER A 81 11.18 5.30 4.84
C SER A 81 9.95 5.89 5.56
N GLN A 82 8.81 5.24 5.32
CA GLN A 82 7.52 5.57 5.91
C GLN A 82 7.24 4.59 7.03
N ASN A 83 7.13 5.13 8.24
CA ASN A 83 6.62 4.41 9.40
C ASN A 83 5.29 5.01 9.80
N TYR A 84 4.53 4.25 10.57
CA TYR A 84 3.19 4.62 10.99
C TYR A 84 3.09 4.51 12.49
N ARG A 85 2.14 5.23 13.09
CA ARG A 85 1.79 5.07 14.49
C ARG A 85 0.30 4.87 14.60
N ILE A 86 -0.14 3.69 15.03
CA ILE A 86 -1.57 3.38 15.21
C ILE A 86 -1.86 3.31 16.70
N ARG A 87 -2.80 4.14 17.17
CA ARG A 87 -3.16 4.26 18.60
C ARG A 87 -1.96 4.46 19.53
N GLY A 88 -0.92 5.15 19.06
CA GLY A 88 0.27 5.47 19.87
C GLY A 88 1.45 4.50 19.74
N PHE A 89 1.27 3.36 19.07
CA PHE A 89 2.34 2.37 18.86
C PHE A 89 2.87 2.42 17.43
N ASN A 90 4.19 2.32 17.28
CA ASN A 90 4.83 2.30 15.97
C ASN A 90 4.41 1.04 15.19
N LEU A 91 4.27 1.20 13.88
CA LEU A 91 4.10 0.16 12.89
C LEU A 91 5.13 0.43 11.79
N ASP A 92 6.08 -0.47 11.65
CA ASP A 92 7.16 -0.39 10.66
C ASP A 92 6.63 -0.73 9.27
N GLY A 93 7.27 -0.19 8.23
CA GLY A 93 6.91 -0.51 6.84
C GLY A 93 7.04 -2.01 6.49
N ASP A 94 7.97 -2.72 7.13
CA ASP A 94 8.13 -4.19 7.02
C ASP A 94 6.89 -4.98 7.49
N ASP A 95 6.06 -4.36 8.33
CA ASP A 95 4.89 -4.97 8.96
C ASP A 95 3.57 -4.65 8.22
N ILE A 96 3.66 -4.01 7.06
CA ILE A 96 2.51 -3.87 6.14
C ILE A 96 2.31 -5.19 5.39
N SER A 97 1.07 -5.66 5.35
CA SER A 97 0.70 -6.87 4.59
C SER A 97 0.18 -6.54 3.19
N PHE A 98 0.30 -7.49 2.29
CA PHE A 98 -0.28 -7.46 0.95
C PHE A 98 -1.20 -8.66 0.76
N GLY A 99 -2.49 -8.42 0.56
CA GLY A 99 -3.50 -9.49 0.55
C GLY A 99 -3.49 -10.36 1.81
N GLY A 100 -3.09 -9.79 2.95
CA GLY A 100 -2.91 -10.47 4.24
C GLY A 100 -1.58 -11.18 4.44
N LEU A 101 -0.62 -11.11 3.49
CA LEU A 101 0.70 -11.72 3.60
C LEU A 101 1.78 -10.66 3.88
N PHE A 102 2.58 -10.86 4.93
CA PHE A 102 3.70 -9.97 5.27
C PHE A 102 4.96 -10.29 4.44
N GLY A 103 5.90 -9.33 4.36
CA GLY A 103 7.22 -9.54 3.75
C GLY A 103 7.26 -9.58 2.21
N VAL A 104 6.15 -9.22 1.55
CA VAL A 104 6.05 -9.21 0.07
C VAL A 104 6.35 -7.82 -0.51
N LEU A 105 5.99 -6.74 0.18
CA LEU A 105 6.07 -5.39 -0.37
C LEU A 105 7.42 -4.71 -0.15
N PRO A 106 7.72 -3.63 -0.89
CA PRO A 106 8.84 -2.74 -0.55
C PRO A 106 8.71 -2.26 0.90
N ARG A 107 9.78 -2.35 1.68
CA ARG A 107 9.72 -2.01 3.11
C ARG A 107 9.76 -0.52 3.43
N GLN A 108 10.37 0.30 2.59
CA GLN A 108 10.58 1.73 2.91
C GLN A 108 9.45 2.64 2.41
N ILE A 109 9.10 2.54 1.13
CA ILE A 109 8.07 3.38 0.49
C ILE A 109 7.27 2.46 -0.42
N VAL A 110 5.95 2.45 -0.29
CA VAL A 110 5.06 1.68 -1.16
C VAL A 110 4.23 2.65 -2.01
N SER A 111 4.31 2.49 -3.33
CA SER A 111 3.45 3.17 -4.29
C SER A 111 2.01 2.69 -4.16
N THR A 112 1.05 3.62 -4.25
CA THR A 112 -0.38 3.32 -4.26
C THR A 112 -0.88 2.75 -5.61
N SER A 113 -0.06 2.80 -6.67
CA SER A 113 -0.48 2.46 -8.04
C SER A 113 -1.07 1.05 -8.21
N MET A 114 -0.57 0.08 -7.43
CA MET A 114 -0.98 -1.33 -7.44
C MET A 114 -2.09 -1.67 -6.44
N VAL A 115 -2.51 -0.69 -5.64
CA VAL A 115 -3.39 -0.88 -4.47
C VAL A 115 -4.84 -0.59 -4.84
N GLU A 116 -5.71 -1.58 -4.64
CA GLU A 116 -7.16 -1.43 -4.73
C GLU A 116 -7.75 -0.92 -3.42
N ARG A 117 -7.15 -1.33 -2.30
CA ARG A 117 -7.60 -0.93 -0.96
C ARG A 117 -6.47 -0.84 0.04
N VAL A 118 -6.45 0.23 0.82
CA VAL A 118 -5.66 0.37 2.05
C VAL A 118 -6.57 0.10 3.23
N GLU A 119 -6.39 -1.01 3.91
CA GLU A 119 -7.21 -1.43 5.05
C GLU A 119 -6.45 -1.20 6.34
N VAL A 120 -7.08 -0.53 7.30
CA VAL A 120 -6.50 -0.20 8.60
C VAL A 120 -7.29 -0.93 9.69
N PHE A 121 -6.65 -1.89 10.34
CA PHE A 121 -7.15 -2.55 11.54
C PHE A 121 -6.55 -1.88 12.78
N LYS A 122 -7.38 -1.51 13.76
CA LYS A 122 -6.91 -0.77 14.96
C LYS A 122 -6.97 -1.65 16.21
N GLY A 123 -5.81 -1.83 16.84
CA GLY A 123 -5.62 -2.61 18.06
C GLY A 123 -4.83 -3.90 17.85
N ALA A 124 -4.59 -4.59 18.96
CA ALA A 124 -3.84 -5.84 18.97
C ALA A 124 -4.53 -6.90 18.10
N ASN A 125 -3.74 -7.56 17.26
CA ASN A 125 -4.25 -8.46 16.22
C ASN A 125 -3.42 -9.76 16.05
N ALA A 126 -2.51 -10.04 16.99
CA ALA A 126 -1.60 -11.18 16.88
C ALA A 126 -2.31 -12.54 16.76
N PHE A 127 -3.50 -12.69 17.37
CA PHE A 127 -4.29 -13.92 17.24
C PHE A 127 -4.74 -14.18 15.79
N ILE A 128 -5.17 -13.14 15.08
CA ILE A 128 -5.76 -13.25 13.73
C ILE A 128 -4.71 -13.18 12.61
N ASN A 129 -3.65 -12.40 12.80
CA ASN A 129 -2.63 -12.15 11.78
C ASN A 129 -1.29 -12.84 12.07
N GLY A 130 -1.09 -13.40 13.26
CA GLY A 130 0.23 -13.80 13.72
C GLY A 130 1.10 -12.61 14.12
N ILE A 131 2.41 -12.85 14.24
CA ILE A 131 3.39 -11.81 14.56
C ILE A 131 4.00 -11.33 13.24
N SER A 132 3.89 -10.03 12.97
CA SER A 132 4.50 -9.38 11.81
C SER A 132 6.04 -9.46 11.86
N PRO A 133 6.76 -9.33 10.74
CA PRO A 133 8.22 -9.53 10.67
C PRO A 133 9.05 -8.80 11.73
N SER A 134 8.74 -7.54 12.04
CA SER A 134 9.42 -6.77 13.10
C SER A 134 8.68 -6.80 14.45
N GLY A 135 7.45 -7.32 14.48
CA GLY A 135 6.61 -7.40 15.68
C GLY A 135 6.04 -6.05 16.14
N SER A 136 6.13 -5.01 15.31
CA SER A 136 5.66 -3.66 15.64
C SER A 136 4.13 -3.50 15.59
N GLY A 137 3.41 -4.41 14.92
CA GLY A 137 1.94 -4.38 14.71
C GLY A 137 1.02 -4.48 15.93
N VAL A 138 1.49 -4.14 17.14
CA VAL A 138 0.71 -4.19 18.39
C VAL A 138 -0.39 -3.14 18.47
N GLY A 139 -0.19 -1.98 17.83
CA GLY A 139 -1.18 -0.89 17.78
C GLY A 139 -2.28 -1.10 16.74
N GLY A 140 -2.05 -1.97 15.77
CA GLY A 140 -2.88 -2.17 14.60
C GLY A 140 -2.11 -2.78 13.43
N MET A 141 -2.76 -2.89 12.29
CA MET A 141 -2.20 -3.41 11.05
C MET A 141 -2.67 -2.57 9.87
N ILE A 142 -1.81 -2.40 8.87
CA ILE A 142 -2.18 -1.95 7.53
C ILE A 142 -2.07 -3.13 6.58
N ASN A 143 -3.14 -3.40 5.83
CA ASN A 143 -3.17 -4.38 4.74
C ASN A 143 -3.46 -3.67 3.42
N LEU A 144 -2.72 -4.04 2.37
CA LEU A 144 -2.91 -3.53 1.02
C LEU A 144 -3.50 -4.63 0.14
N GLU A 145 -4.66 -4.39 -0.44
CA GLU A 145 -5.27 -5.34 -1.37
C GLU A 145 -4.87 -5.03 -2.81
N PRO A 146 -4.43 -6.02 -3.61
CA PRO A 146 -4.06 -5.84 -5.00
C PRO A 146 -5.25 -5.48 -5.89
N LYS A 147 -4.98 -4.70 -6.94
CA LYS A 147 -5.91 -4.50 -8.05
C LYS A 147 -6.19 -5.79 -8.80
N ARG A 148 -7.45 -6.03 -9.13
CA ARG A 148 -7.93 -7.15 -9.97
C ARG A 148 -8.71 -6.65 -11.17
N ALA A 149 -8.87 -7.49 -12.18
CA ALA A 149 -9.73 -7.15 -13.31
C ALA A 149 -11.21 -7.18 -12.88
N GLY A 150 -11.88 -6.03 -12.95
CA GLY A 150 -13.33 -5.97 -12.80
C GLY A 150 -14.06 -6.55 -14.01
N ASP A 151 -15.37 -6.78 -13.86
CA ASP A 151 -16.21 -7.31 -14.96
C ASP A 151 -16.35 -6.33 -16.12
N THR A 152 -16.29 -5.02 -15.84
CA THR A 152 -16.22 -4.00 -16.90
C THR A 152 -14.77 -3.79 -17.34
N PRO A 153 -14.46 -3.91 -18.64
CA PRO A 153 -13.16 -3.57 -19.18
C PRO A 153 -12.71 -2.15 -18.79
N LEU A 154 -11.51 -2.00 -18.24
CA LEU A 154 -10.92 -0.69 -17.92
C LEU A 154 -9.67 -0.43 -18.73
N THR A 155 -9.58 0.72 -19.38
CA THR A 155 -8.32 1.29 -19.87
C THR A 155 -8.24 2.73 -19.42
N ARG A 156 -7.29 3.04 -18.56
CA ARG A 156 -7.08 4.38 -18.02
C ARG A 156 -5.64 4.81 -18.27
N VAL A 157 -5.50 6.01 -18.80
CA VAL A 157 -4.22 6.70 -18.93
C VAL A 157 -4.28 7.91 -18.02
N THR A 158 -3.25 8.09 -17.21
CA THR A 158 -3.11 9.22 -16.29
C THR A 158 -1.87 10.01 -16.68
N VAL A 159 -1.96 11.33 -16.60
CA VAL A 159 -0.81 12.24 -16.66
C VAL A 159 -0.87 13.09 -15.39
N ASP A 160 0.25 13.23 -14.70
CA ASP A 160 0.33 14.01 -13.48
C ASP A 160 1.52 14.98 -13.50
N TYR A 161 1.35 16.10 -12.81
CA TYR A 161 2.32 17.19 -12.73
C TYR A 161 2.40 17.71 -11.29
N GLY A 162 3.61 17.71 -10.72
CA GLY A 162 3.93 18.25 -9.42
C GLY A 162 4.52 19.66 -9.51
N SER A 163 4.32 20.46 -8.45
CA SER A 163 4.46 21.93 -8.44
C SER A 163 5.80 22.54 -8.88
N ALA A 164 6.92 21.80 -8.88
CA ALA A 164 8.20 22.31 -9.37
C ALA A 164 8.44 21.87 -10.82
N ALA A 165 8.86 20.62 -11.02
CA ALA A 165 9.11 20.08 -12.36
C ALA A 165 8.96 18.56 -12.41
N GLN A 166 8.11 18.00 -11.55
CA GLN A 166 7.88 16.56 -11.53
C GLN A 166 6.76 16.20 -12.51
N VAL A 167 7.07 15.40 -13.52
CA VAL A 167 6.11 14.94 -14.53
C VAL A 167 5.98 13.44 -14.42
N GLY A 168 4.75 12.94 -14.49
CA GLY A 168 4.47 11.52 -14.44
C GLY A 168 3.34 11.11 -15.37
N GLY A 169 3.26 9.80 -15.56
CA GLY A 169 2.18 9.16 -16.26
C GLY A 169 1.97 7.74 -15.78
N GLY A 170 0.74 7.28 -15.96
CA GLY A 170 0.33 5.94 -15.59
C GLY A 170 -0.58 5.30 -16.62
N LEU A 171 -0.57 3.97 -16.63
CA LEU A 171 -1.45 3.13 -17.42
C LEU A 171 -2.05 2.08 -16.51
N ASP A 172 -3.37 1.98 -16.49
CA ASP A 172 -4.12 0.96 -15.76
C ASP A 172 -5.09 0.25 -16.69
N VAL A 173 -4.84 -1.03 -16.96
CA VAL A 173 -5.62 -1.85 -17.90
C VAL A 173 -6.12 -3.10 -17.20
N GLY A 174 -7.44 -3.32 -17.23
CA GLY A 174 -8.08 -4.52 -16.68
C GLY A 174 -9.01 -5.17 -17.72
N ARG A 175 -8.87 -6.47 -17.91
CA ARG A 175 -9.72 -7.28 -18.82
C ARG A 175 -10.01 -8.63 -18.21
N ARG A 176 -11.20 -9.16 -18.50
CA ARG A 176 -11.56 -10.56 -18.23
C ARG A 176 -11.77 -11.31 -19.55
N TYR A 177 -11.57 -12.63 -19.50
CA TYR A 177 -11.59 -13.54 -20.64
C TYR A 177 -12.23 -14.88 -20.27
N GLY A 178 -12.63 -15.62 -21.32
CA GLY A 178 -13.31 -16.91 -21.23
C GLY A 178 -14.83 -16.75 -21.23
N ASP A 179 -15.54 -17.85 -21.52
CA ASP A 179 -16.99 -17.84 -21.73
C ASP A 179 -17.81 -17.31 -20.52
N ASN A 180 -17.22 -17.35 -19.31
CA ASN A 180 -17.81 -16.89 -18.05
C ASN A 180 -16.95 -15.80 -17.38
N ASP A 181 -16.10 -15.09 -18.13
CA ASP A 181 -15.14 -14.11 -17.60
C ASP A 181 -14.28 -14.68 -16.46
N GLN A 182 -13.93 -15.97 -16.56
CA GLN A 182 -13.24 -16.69 -15.49
C GLN A 182 -11.78 -16.28 -15.32
N TYR A 183 -11.13 -15.74 -16.34
CA TYR A 183 -9.72 -15.33 -16.30
C TYR A 183 -9.60 -13.80 -16.30
N GLY A 184 -9.02 -13.22 -15.25
CA GLY A 184 -8.77 -11.79 -15.14
C GLY A 184 -7.29 -11.44 -15.32
N VAL A 185 -7.03 -10.32 -16.01
CA VAL A 185 -5.69 -9.73 -16.16
C VAL A 185 -5.77 -8.24 -15.87
N ARG A 186 -4.94 -7.76 -14.93
CA ARG A 186 -4.84 -6.37 -14.52
C ARG A 186 -3.39 -5.94 -14.56
N VAL A 187 -3.05 -4.92 -15.35
CA VAL A 187 -1.71 -4.36 -15.45
C VAL A 187 -1.74 -2.90 -15.05
N ASN A 188 -0.86 -2.51 -14.13
CA ASN A 188 -0.64 -1.13 -13.72
C ASN A 188 0.82 -0.75 -13.94
N VAL A 189 1.02 0.40 -14.56
CA VAL A 189 2.32 1.03 -14.78
C VAL A 189 2.24 2.46 -14.29
N LEU A 190 3.25 2.90 -13.56
CA LEU A 190 3.44 4.28 -13.14
C LEU A 190 4.91 4.64 -13.35
N HIS A 191 5.17 5.77 -14.00
CA HIS A 191 6.48 6.38 -14.01
C HIS A 191 6.35 7.88 -13.75
N ARG A 192 7.19 8.40 -12.86
CA ARG A 192 7.22 9.82 -12.52
C ARG A 192 8.61 10.25 -12.12
N GLU A 193 9.05 11.39 -12.63
CA GLU A 193 10.39 11.91 -12.39
C GLU A 193 10.40 13.44 -12.37
N GLY A 194 11.24 14.00 -11.50
CA GLY A 194 11.60 15.41 -11.54
C GLY A 194 11.83 16.02 -10.15
N GLU A 195 11.96 17.34 -10.13
CA GLU A 195 12.18 18.10 -8.90
C GLU A 195 10.88 18.19 -8.08
N THR A 196 11.01 18.00 -6.76
CA THR A 196 9.87 18.07 -5.82
C THR A 196 9.64 19.51 -5.36
N ALA A 197 8.68 19.72 -4.45
CA ALA A 197 8.49 21.02 -3.83
C ALA A 197 9.67 21.47 -2.94
N ILE A 198 10.61 20.55 -2.65
CA ILE A 198 11.85 20.84 -1.94
C ILE A 198 12.92 21.15 -2.96
N LYS A 199 13.53 22.33 -2.81
CA LYS A 199 14.50 22.85 -3.78
C LYS A 199 15.62 21.85 -4.03
N ASP A 200 15.97 21.59 -5.28
CA ASP A 200 17.04 20.68 -5.70
C ASP A 200 16.83 19.19 -5.31
N GLU A 201 15.75 18.81 -4.62
CA GLU A 201 15.39 17.42 -4.34
C GLU A 201 14.74 16.80 -5.58
N LYS A 202 15.27 15.67 -6.05
CA LYS A 202 14.74 14.99 -7.25
C LYS A 202 14.26 13.60 -6.89
N ASN A 203 13.01 13.30 -7.26
CA ASN A 203 12.39 12.00 -7.05
C ASN A 203 12.08 11.34 -8.38
N ARG A 204 12.45 10.07 -8.52
CA ARG A 204 12.06 9.19 -9.61
C ARG A 204 11.42 7.92 -9.07
N LEU A 205 10.20 7.63 -9.51
CA LEU A 205 9.46 6.42 -9.18
C LEU A 205 9.10 5.69 -10.48
N THR A 206 9.44 4.41 -10.56
CA THR A 206 8.91 3.49 -11.57
C THR A 206 8.26 2.33 -10.85
N ALA A 207 7.00 2.06 -11.14
CA ALA A 207 6.27 0.94 -10.57
C ALA A 207 5.51 0.19 -11.66
N VAL A 208 5.61 -1.14 -11.68
CA VAL A 208 4.87 -2.02 -12.57
C VAL A 208 4.29 -3.14 -11.74
N SER A 209 3.01 -3.45 -11.93
CA SER A 209 2.37 -4.57 -11.26
C SER A 209 1.38 -5.27 -12.17
N THR A 210 1.34 -6.59 -12.10
CA THR A 210 0.41 -7.43 -12.84
C THR A 210 -0.34 -8.33 -11.86
N GLY A 211 -1.65 -8.23 -11.86
CA GLY A 211 -2.56 -9.15 -11.17
C GLY A 211 -3.22 -10.08 -12.17
N LEU A 212 -3.04 -11.38 -12.00
CA LEU A 212 -3.74 -12.44 -12.72
C LEU A 212 -4.71 -13.12 -11.75
N ASP A 213 -5.94 -13.38 -12.18
CA ASP A 213 -6.89 -14.12 -11.39
C ASP A 213 -7.69 -15.14 -12.21
N TYR A 214 -8.07 -16.21 -11.55
CA TYR A 214 -8.96 -17.24 -12.05
C TYR A 214 -10.10 -17.42 -11.05
N ARG A 215 -11.34 -17.47 -11.54
CA ARG A 215 -12.54 -17.73 -10.74
C ARG A 215 -13.42 -18.80 -11.35
N SER A 216 -13.94 -19.70 -10.53
CA SER A 216 -15.02 -20.62 -10.86
C SER A 216 -15.97 -20.74 -9.67
N ASP A 217 -17.00 -21.59 -9.80
CA ASP A 217 -17.98 -21.84 -8.74
C ASP A 217 -17.37 -22.33 -7.43
N ARG A 218 -16.19 -22.98 -7.48
CA ARG A 218 -15.54 -23.58 -6.30
C ARG A 218 -14.09 -23.19 -6.11
N ALA A 219 -13.42 -22.64 -7.11
CA ALA A 219 -11.99 -22.35 -7.05
C ALA A 219 -11.71 -20.89 -7.39
N ARG A 220 -10.85 -20.26 -6.61
CA ARG A 220 -10.38 -18.90 -6.85
C ARG A 220 -8.87 -18.88 -6.67
N THR A 221 -8.13 -18.47 -7.69
CA THR A 221 -6.67 -18.41 -7.64
C THR A 221 -6.20 -17.08 -8.17
N SER A 222 -5.16 -16.53 -7.58
CA SER A 222 -4.64 -15.24 -7.99
C SER A 222 -3.12 -15.17 -7.84
N LEU A 223 -2.47 -14.59 -8.84
CA LEU A 223 -1.03 -14.30 -8.85
C LEU A 223 -0.84 -12.80 -8.99
N ASP A 224 -0.11 -12.20 -8.07
CA ASP A 224 0.35 -10.82 -8.15
C ASP A 224 1.87 -10.84 -8.32
N VAL A 225 2.36 -10.07 -9.28
CA VAL A 225 3.79 -9.82 -9.44
C VAL A 225 4.00 -8.32 -9.61
N GLY A 226 5.10 -7.81 -9.09
CA GLY A 226 5.40 -6.40 -9.26
C GLY A 226 6.86 -6.04 -9.08
N TYR A 227 7.16 -4.85 -9.55
CA TYR A 227 8.45 -4.21 -9.56
C TYR A 227 8.27 -2.76 -9.14
N GLN A 228 9.10 -2.28 -8.23
CA GLN A 228 9.14 -0.88 -7.86
C GLN A 228 10.58 -0.42 -7.71
N LYS A 229 10.92 0.71 -8.35
CA LYS A 229 12.17 1.43 -8.16
C LYS A 229 11.91 2.87 -7.77
N GLN A 230 12.42 3.27 -6.62
CA GLN A 230 12.36 4.62 -6.09
C GLN A 230 13.79 5.14 -5.94
N THR A 231 14.13 6.19 -6.69
CA THR A 231 15.36 6.97 -6.54
C THR A 231 15.01 8.33 -5.95
N ILE A 232 15.77 8.75 -4.96
CA ILE A 232 15.65 10.09 -4.35
C ILE A 232 17.04 10.68 -4.25
N HIS A 233 17.27 11.83 -4.88
CA HIS A 233 18.51 12.60 -4.80
C HIS A 233 18.30 13.88 -3.99
N HIS A 234 19.35 14.27 -3.26
CA HIS A 234 19.40 15.47 -2.45
C HIS A 234 18.25 15.55 -1.44
N MET A 235 17.86 14.41 -0.84
CA MET A 235 16.79 14.40 0.17
C MET A 235 17.19 15.14 1.44
N ARG A 236 16.18 15.70 2.09
CA ARG A 236 16.29 16.19 3.46
C ARG A 236 16.32 15.03 4.46
N THR A 237 17.47 14.86 5.12
CA THR A 237 17.64 13.94 6.25
C THR A 237 17.08 14.53 7.54
N THR A 238 17.02 13.72 8.60
CA THR A 238 16.60 14.18 9.92
C THR A 238 17.69 15.04 10.54
N VAL A 239 17.31 16.20 11.09
CA VAL A 239 18.21 17.07 11.86
C VAL A 239 18.15 16.63 13.32
N GLY A 240 19.31 16.24 13.87
CA GLY A 240 19.44 16.00 15.30
C GLY A 240 19.53 17.34 16.04
N VAL A 241 18.77 17.52 17.12
CA VAL A 241 18.80 18.77 17.91
C VAL A 241 19.79 18.71 19.08
N GLY A 242 20.47 17.58 19.30
CA GLY A 242 21.53 17.45 20.30
C GLY A 242 21.09 17.91 21.70
N ALA A 243 21.94 18.74 22.33
CA ALA A 243 21.71 19.29 23.67
C ALA A 243 21.08 20.69 23.67
N VAL A 244 20.48 21.13 22.55
CA VAL A 244 19.85 22.47 22.52
C VAL A 244 18.72 22.55 23.55
N THR A 245 18.66 23.66 24.27
CA THR A 245 17.63 23.92 25.29
C THR A 245 16.41 24.64 24.71
N VAL A 246 16.50 25.12 23.47
CA VAL A 246 15.44 25.80 22.73
C VAL A 246 15.42 25.28 21.30
N ILE A 247 14.24 24.95 20.79
CA ILE A 247 14.05 24.58 19.39
C ILE A 247 14.00 25.88 18.56
N PRO A 248 14.88 26.07 17.56
CA PRO A 248 14.87 27.27 16.72
C PRO A 248 13.62 27.32 15.84
N GLU A 249 13.30 28.51 15.32
CA GLU A 249 12.23 28.65 14.33
C GLU A 249 12.52 27.77 13.10
N PRO A 250 11.51 27.06 12.56
CA PRO A 250 11.71 26.23 11.39
C PRO A 250 12.07 27.09 10.17
N PRO A 251 12.99 26.62 9.30
CA PRO A 251 13.28 27.31 8.05
C PRO A 251 12.07 27.24 7.09
N SER A 252 12.19 27.89 5.93
CA SER A 252 11.21 27.77 4.84
C SER A 252 10.88 26.30 4.54
N THR A 253 9.61 26.00 4.30
CA THR A 253 9.14 24.64 4.00
C THR A 253 9.74 24.06 2.72
N THR A 254 10.20 24.93 1.80
CA THR A 254 10.84 24.57 0.52
C THR A 254 12.37 24.51 0.59
N LEU A 255 12.99 24.96 1.69
CA LEU A 255 14.43 24.92 1.86
C LEU A 255 14.90 23.47 1.90
N ASN A 256 15.93 23.17 1.13
CA ASN A 256 16.68 21.94 1.20
C ASN A 256 17.99 22.15 1.97
N TYR A 257 18.05 21.56 3.15
CA TYR A 257 19.24 21.55 4.01
C TYR A 257 20.00 20.21 3.91
N GLY A 258 19.52 19.28 3.06
CA GLY A 258 20.24 18.05 2.74
C GLY A 258 21.57 18.35 2.05
N GLN A 259 22.50 17.40 2.09
CA GLN A 259 23.74 17.54 1.34
C GLN A 259 23.55 17.10 -0.12
N PRO A 260 24.14 17.79 -1.12
CA PRO A 260 23.92 17.49 -2.54
C PRO A 260 24.28 16.06 -2.98
N TRP A 261 25.20 15.41 -2.28
CA TRP A 261 25.61 14.03 -2.57
C TRP A 261 24.71 12.97 -1.92
N VAL A 262 23.72 13.36 -1.13
CA VAL A 262 22.80 12.40 -0.48
C VAL A 262 21.88 11.80 -1.53
N TYR A 263 21.74 10.47 -1.50
CA TYR A 263 20.78 9.78 -2.34
C TYR A 263 20.30 8.48 -1.70
N THR A 264 19.19 7.96 -2.20
CA THR A 264 18.79 6.56 -2.01
C THR A 264 18.22 5.99 -3.29
N ASP A 265 18.54 4.73 -3.54
CA ASP A 265 17.95 3.86 -4.55
C ASP A 265 17.34 2.65 -3.85
N LEU A 266 16.05 2.46 -4.04
CA LEU A 266 15.25 1.39 -3.44
C LEU A 266 14.60 0.62 -4.57
N GLU A 267 14.96 -0.65 -4.72
CA GLU A 267 14.47 -1.52 -5.78
C GLU A 267 13.89 -2.79 -5.19
N THR A 268 12.64 -3.09 -5.54
CA THR A 268 11.92 -4.27 -5.04
C THR A 268 11.27 -4.99 -6.20
N THR A 269 11.51 -6.30 -6.28
CA THR A 269 10.70 -7.21 -7.09
C THR A 269 9.97 -8.16 -6.17
N PHE A 270 8.68 -8.39 -6.38
CA PHE A 270 7.89 -9.25 -5.51
C PHE A 270 6.88 -10.09 -6.28
N GLY A 271 6.42 -11.15 -5.63
CA GLY A 271 5.32 -11.97 -6.11
C GLY A 271 4.53 -12.61 -4.97
N MET A 272 3.24 -12.81 -5.18
CA MET A 272 2.35 -13.50 -4.27
C MET A 272 1.35 -14.36 -5.06
N LEU A 273 1.29 -15.64 -4.72
CA LEU A 273 0.26 -16.56 -5.19
C LEU A 273 -0.70 -16.85 -4.04
N ARG A 274 -2.00 -16.77 -4.30
CA ARG A 274 -3.05 -17.18 -3.37
C ARG A 274 -4.05 -18.08 -4.07
N SER A 275 -4.55 -19.09 -3.39
CA SER A 275 -5.60 -19.97 -3.89
C SER A 275 -6.59 -20.33 -2.80
N GLU A 276 -7.86 -20.44 -3.17
CA GLU A 276 -8.99 -20.85 -2.34
C GLU A 276 -9.80 -21.90 -3.08
N TYR A 277 -10.26 -22.92 -2.35
CA TYR A 277 -11.08 -24.00 -2.88
C TYR A 277 -12.20 -24.38 -1.91
N ASP A 278 -13.44 -24.33 -2.39
CA ASP A 278 -14.63 -24.76 -1.66
C ASP A 278 -14.77 -26.27 -1.74
N VAL A 279 -14.37 -26.94 -0.67
CA VAL A 279 -14.52 -28.39 -0.51
C VAL A 279 -16.00 -28.75 -0.35
N SER A 280 -16.76 -27.88 0.32
CA SER A 280 -18.23 -27.97 0.44
C SER A 280 -18.81 -26.56 0.63
N GLN A 281 -20.14 -26.45 0.77
CA GLN A 281 -20.80 -25.17 1.04
C GLN A 281 -20.32 -24.47 2.33
N ASN A 282 -19.78 -25.24 3.29
CA ASN A 282 -19.39 -24.75 4.61
C ASN A 282 -17.88 -24.84 4.86
N TRP A 283 -17.11 -25.34 3.89
CA TRP A 283 -15.68 -25.58 4.06
C TRP A 283 -14.91 -25.06 2.86
N THR A 284 -14.06 -24.07 3.12
CA THR A 284 -13.10 -23.53 2.16
C THR A 284 -11.70 -23.77 2.69
N VAL A 285 -10.82 -24.29 1.85
CA VAL A 285 -9.37 -24.39 2.13
C VAL A 285 -8.67 -23.30 1.34
N TYR A 286 -7.72 -22.62 1.96
CA TYR A 286 -6.93 -21.59 1.29
C TYR A 286 -5.45 -21.70 1.63
N GLY A 287 -4.62 -21.13 0.77
CA GLY A 287 -3.20 -20.99 0.99
C GLY A 287 -2.65 -19.81 0.21
N SER A 288 -1.61 -19.18 0.76
CA SER A 288 -0.86 -18.12 0.09
C SER A 288 0.63 -18.30 0.32
N ILE A 289 1.41 -17.99 -0.71
CA ILE A 289 2.86 -17.95 -0.67
C ILE A 289 3.33 -16.70 -1.41
N GLY A 290 4.37 -16.06 -0.92
CA GLY A 290 4.93 -14.88 -1.54
C GLY A 290 6.39 -14.72 -1.19
N ALA A 291 7.08 -13.92 -2.00
CA ALA A 291 8.49 -13.60 -1.83
C ALA A 291 8.76 -12.21 -2.39
N SER A 292 9.81 -11.59 -1.86
CA SER A 292 10.36 -10.34 -2.37
C SER A 292 11.88 -10.41 -2.43
N HIS A 293 12.45 -9.69 -3.38
CA HIS A 293 13.87 -9.38 -3.48
C HIS A 293 14.02 -7.87 -3.42
N ASN A 294 14.83 -7.39 -2.48
CA ASN A 294 15.00 -5.96 -2.20
C ASN A 294 16.48 -5.59 -2.31
N GLU A 295 16.77 -4.57 -3.12
CA GLU A 295 18.08 -3.95 -3.23
C GLU A 295 17.96 -2.49 -2.78
N GLU A 296 18.74 -2.13 -1.77
CA GLU A 296 18.74 -0.79 -1.20
C GLU A 296 20.18 -0.27 -1.18
N THR A 297 20.43 0.83 -1.89
CA THR A 297 21.68 1.56 -1.81
C THR A 297 21.40 3.01 -1.47
N GLY A 298 22.32 3.65 -0.78
CA GLY A 298 22.14 5.04 -0.41
C GLY A 298 23.31 5.59 0.36
N GLN A 299 23.46 6.90 0.26
CA GLN A 299 24.43 7.66 1.04
C GLN A 299 23.67 8.73 1.80
N TYR A 300 23.67 8.61 3.12
CA TYR A 300 22.97 9.52 4.02
C TYR A 300 23.96 10.42 4.74
N GLY A 301 23.58 11.67 4.98
CA GLY A 301 24.34 12.62 5.78
C GLY A 301 23.37 13.48 6.57
N SER A 302 23.38 13.33 7.89
CA SER A 302 22.57 14.15 8.79
C SER A 302 23.42 15.28 9.37
N PRO A 303 22.99 16.54 9.27
CA PRO A 303 23.58 17.61 10.06
C PRO A 303 23.24 17.38 11.56
N HIS A 304 24.22 17.65 12.41
CA HIS A 304 24.12 17.64 13.87
C HIS A 304 24.13 19.07 14.41
#